data_AF-A0A4Q3SMZ3-F1
#
_entry.id   AF-A0A4Q3SMZ3-F1
#
_cell.length_a   1.000
_cell.length_b   1.000
_cell.length_c   1.000
_cell.angle_alpha   90.00
_cell.angle_beta   90.00
_cell.angle_gamma   90.00
#
_symmetry.space_group_name_H-M   'P 1'
#
loop_
_entity.id
_entity.type
_entity.pdbx_description
1 polymer ?
#
loop_
_entity_poly.entity_id
_entity_poly.type
_entity_poly.pdbx_seq_one_letter_code
_entity_poly.pdbx_strand_id
1 'polypeptide(L)'
;MSRTAIPFQTSDISGLARSLRAQLANHDTVPGHVELLNMLARSIGCRNFQQLRAQADAAPTTALAAVAAAPLIDMRAVERTGRCFAPDGRLMRWPAKRGDQVLALWGLWSQLPPRQMFTEREISEVLRGLHD
;
A
#
# COMPACT_ATOMS: atom_id res chain seq x y z
N MET A 1 25.13 11.36 11.98
CA MET A 1 24.17 10.48 12.68
C MET A 1 22.83 10.57 11.96
N SER A 2 22.53 9.59 11.11
CA SER A 2 21.31 9.56 10.30
C SER A 2 20.07 9.50 11.18
N ARG A 3 19.12 10.41 10.97
CA ARG A 3 17.82 10.44 11.64
C ARG A 3 16.97 9.30 11.06
N THR A 4 16.86 8.18 11.78
CA THR A 4 15.95 7.10 11.41
C THR A 4 14.51 7.55 11.68
N ALA A 5 13.72 7.70 10.63
CA ALA A 5 12.29 7.97 10.77
C ALA A 5 11.59 6.68 11.22
N ILE A 6 11.09 6.68 12.45
CA ILE A 6 10.33 5.54 13.00
C ILE A 6 8.86 5.75 12.65
N PRO A 7 8.23 4.85 11.87
CA PRO A 7 6.80 4.94 11.59
C PRO A 7 6.02 4.73 12.88
N PHE A 8 5.03 5.59 13.12
CA PHE A 8 4.15 5.51 14.29
C PHE A 8 2.72 5.27 13.80
N GLN A 9 2.14 4.11 14.17
CA GLN A 9 0.81 3.69 13.74
C GLN A 9 -0.02 3.27 14.96
N THR A 10 -1.31 3.60 14.96
CA THR A 10 -2.28 3.13 15.95
C THR A 10 -3.56 2.68 15.25
N SER A 11 -4.16 1.59 15.73
CA SER A 11 -5.46 1.11 15.26
C SER A 11 -6.64 1.87 15.88
N ASP A 12 -6.42 2.54 17.01
CA ASP A 12 -7.42 3.35 17.72
C ASP A 12 -6.83 4.73 18.07
N ILE A 13 -7.16 5.73 17.26
CA ILE A 13 -6.72 7.12 17.45
C ILE A 13 -7.40 7.77 18.65
N SER A 14 -8.63 7.37 18.98
CA SER A 14 -9.40 7.93 20.09
C SER A 14 -8.85 7.45 21.43
N GLY A 15 -8.54 6.15 21.53
CA GLY A 15 -7.86 5.56 22.68
C GLY A 15 -6.48 6.17 22.92
N LEU A 16 -5.70 6.38 21.85
CA LEU A 16 -4.42 7.07 21.92
C LEU A 16 -4.56 8.48 22.50
N ALA A 17 -5.49 9.28 21.97
CA ALA A 17 -5.69 10.66 22.41
C ALA A 17 -6.11 10.73 23.88
N ARG A 18 -6.96 9.80 24.33
CA ARG A 18 -7.39 9.70 25.74
C ARG A 18 -6.21 9.36 26.66
N SER A 19 -5.41 8.37 26.31
CA SER A 19 -4.23 7.96 27.07
C SER A 19 -3.18 9.08 27.14
N LEU A 20 -2.92 9.75 26.02
CA LEU A 20 -1.97 10.86 25.97
C LEU A 20 -2.46 12.06 26.80
N ARG A 21 -3.74 12.40 26.71
CA ARG A 21 -4.35 13.46 27.54
C ARG A 21 -4.23 13.15 29.02
N ALA A 22 -4.49 11.91 29.45
CA ALA A 22 -4.37 11.52 30.85
C ALA A 22 -2.92 11.64 31.35
N GLN A 23 -1.94 11.23 30.54
CA GLN A 23 -0.51 11.35 30.89
C GLN A 23 -0.04 12.80 30.97
N LEU A 24 -0.53 13.67 30.08
CA LEU A 24 -0.22 15.11 30.09
C LEU A 24 -0.88 15.81 31.27
N ALA A 25 -2.12 15.45 31.62
CA ALA A 25 -2.84 16.04 32.74
C ALA A 25 -2.20 15.70 34.10
N ASN A 26 -1.53 14.54 34.19
CA ASN A 26 -0.80 14.11 35.39
C ASN A 26 0.64 14.64 35.46
N HIS A 27 1.04 15.51 34.54
CA HIS A 27 2.38 16.08 34.49
C HIS A 27 2.32 17.57 34.86
N ASP A 28 3.03 17.96 35.92
CA ASP A 28 2.95 19.33 36.47
C ASP A 28 3.58 20.41 35.57
N THR A 29 4.45 20.00 34.63
CA THR A 29 5.17 20.90 33.71
C THR A 29 5.03 20.45 32.27
N VAL A 30 5.46 21.27 31.31
CA VAL A 30 5.52 20.84 29.91
C VAL A 30 6.58 19.73 29.78
N PRO A 31 6.22 18.52 29.32
CA PRO A 31 7.18 17.43 29.22
C PRO A 31 8.31 17.76 28.25
N GLY A 32 9.51 17.28 28.57
CA GLY A 32 10.64 17.32 27.65
C GLY A 32 10.42 16.43 26.42
N HIS A 33 11.25 16.59 25.40
CA HIS A 33 11.12 15.84 24.14
C HIS A 33 11.12 14.31 24.34
N VAL A 34 12.05 13.80 25.15
CA VAL A 34 12.17 12.35 25.42
C VAL A 34 10.98 11.83 26.24
N GLU A 35 10.45 12.63 27.15
CA GLU A 35 9.28 12.29 27.97
C GLU A 35 8.04 12.20 27.08
N LEU A 36 7.87 13.15 26.17
CA LEU A 36 6.78 13.14 25.19
C LEU A 36 6.87 11.92 24.26
N LEU A 37 8.07 11.54 23.81
CA LEU A 37 8.29 10.30 23.05
C LEU A 37 7.91 9.04 23.86
N ASN A 38 8.23 9.00 25.15
CA ASN A 38 7.84 7.90 26.03
C ASN A 38 6.32 7.86 26.27
N MET A 39 5.66 9.02 26.40
CA MET A 39 4.20 9.10 26.51
C MET A 39 3.50 8.57 25.26
N LEU A 40 4.01 8.91 24.08
CA LEU A 40 3.54 8.39 22.79
C LEU A 40 3.77 6.88 22.66
N ALA A 41 4.92 6.37 23.12
CA ALA A 41 5.18 4.93 23.12
C ALA A 41 4.18 4.18 24.03
N ARG A 42 3.89 4.72 25.22
CA ARG A 42 2.93 4.11 26.16
C ARG A 42 1.49 4.16 25.67
N SER A 43 1.09 5.16 24.91
CA SER A 43 -0.28 5.24 24.40
C SER A 43 -0.62 4.15 23.36
N ILE A 44 0.39 3.51 22.79
CA ILE A 44 0.26 2.36 21.88
C ILE A 44 0.71 1.02 22.52
N GLY A 45 0.92 0.99 23.84
CA GLY A 45 1.25 -0.24 24.58
C GLY A 45 2.75 -0.58 24.71
N CYS A 46 3.64 0.27 24.21
CA CYS A 46 5.09 0.11 24.43
C CYS A 46 5.50 0.72 25.77
N ARG A 47 6.46 0.13 26.48
CA ARG A 47 6.89 0.63 27.81
C ARG A 47 7.67 1.95 27.70
N ASN A 48 8.45 2.12 26.64
CA ASN A 48 9.26 3.31 26.37
C ASN A 48 9.59 3.45 24.87
N PHE A 49 10.18 4.57 24.48
CA PHE A 49 10.58 4.85 23.10
C PHE A 49 11.65 3.89 22.57
N GLN A 50 12.51 3.34 23.45
CA GLN A 50 13.50 2.34 23.04
C GLN A 50 12.85 1.03 22.62
N GLN A 51 11.77 0.61 23.27
CA GLN A 51 10.99 -0.57 22.90
C GLN A 51 10.23 -0.34 21.59
N LEU A 52 9.70 0.88 21.37
CA LEU A 52 9.09 1.25 20.09
C LEU A 52 10.13 1.20 18.96
N ARG A 53 11.33 1.75 19.20
CA ARG A 53 12.43 1.71 18.25
C ARG A 53 12.92 0.28 17.99
N ALA A 54 13.10 -0.52 19.03
CA ALA A 54 13.48 -1.92 18.90
C ALA A 54 12.44 -2.74 18.13
N GLN A 55 11.14 -2.46 18.30
CA GLN A 55 10.09 -3.07 17.49
C GLN A 55 10.13 -2.62 16.03
N ALA A 56 10.45 -1.35 15.76
CA ALA A 56 10.63 -0.86 14.39
C ALA A 56 11.90 -1.42 13.72
N ASP A 57 12.98 -1.61 14.49
CA ASP A 57 14.24 -2.19 14.01
C ASP A 57 14.16 -3.73 13.88
N ALA A 58 13.35 -4.39 14.71
CA ALA A 58 13.10 -5.84 14.68
C ALA A 58 11.96 -6.24 13.73
N ALA A 59 11.10 -5.29 13.34
CA ALA A 59 10.17 -5.51 12.25
C ALA A 59 11.01 -5.76 10.99
N PRO A 60 11.00 -6.98 10.42
CA PRO A 60 11.79 -7.28 9.24
C PRO A 60 11.36 -6.29 8.16
N THR A 61 12.33 -5.61 7.55
CA THR A 61 12.16 -4.65 6.46
C THR A 61 10.93 -4.99 5.62
N THR A 62 9.84 -4.27 5.87
CA THR A 62 8.54 -4.37 5.18
C THR A 62 8.67 -3.84 3.74
N ALA A 63 9.67 -4.32 3.01
CA ALA A 63 9.63 -4.39 1.55
C ALA A 63 8.97 -5.70 1.10
N LEU A 64 8.87 -6.73 1.97
CA LEU A 64 8.18 -8.00 1.66
C LEU A 64 6.82 -8.19 2.36
N ALA A 65 6.54 -7.47 3.45
CA ALA A 65 5.29 -7.63 4.21
C ALA A 65 4.11 -6.75 3.71
N ALA A 66 4.31 -5.94 2.68
CA ALA A 66 3.20 -5.33 1.92
C ALA A 66 2.43 -6.35 1.06
N VAL A 67 2.85 -7.63 1.05
CA VAL A 67 2.10 -8.74 0.43
C VAL A 67 1.04 -9.33 1.39
N ALA A 68 1.03 -8.94 2.67
CA ALA A 68 0.16 -9.54 3.69
C ALA A 68 -1.06 -8.67 4.08
N ALA A 69 -1.73 -8.14 3.07
CA ALA A 69 -3.18 -8.10 3.01
C ALA A 69 -3.47 -8.08 1.51
N ALA A 70 -3.60 -9.26 0.90
CA ALA A 70 -4.08 -9.32 -0.47
C ALA A 70 -5.35 -8.47 -0.51
N PRO A 71 -5.38 -7.35 -1.25
CA PRO A 71 -6.60 -6.57 -1.37
C PRO A 71 -7.67 -7.56 -1.81
N LEU A 72 -8.86 -7.51 -1.18
CA LEU A 72 -9.97 -8.36 -1.60
C LEU A 72 -10.13 -8.15 -3.11
N ILE A 73 -9.73 -9.15 -3.90
CA ILE A 73 -9.79 -9.06 -5.34
C ILE A 73 -11.26 -8.92 -5.69
N ASP A 74 -11.64 -7.80 -6.30
CA ASP A 74 -13.01 -7.60 -6.75
C ASP A 74 -13.26 -8.52 -7.96
N MET A 75 -13.64 -9.76 -7.65
CA MET A 75 -13.92 -10.78 -8.67
C MET A 75 -15.03 -10.33 -9.63
N ARG A 76 -15.96 -9.47 -9.19
CA ARG A 76 -17.00 -8.94 -10.08
C ARG A 76 -16.42 -7.96 -11.09
N ALA A 77 -15.44 -7.14 -10.69
CA ALA A 77 -14.70 -6.29 -11.62
C ALA A 77 -13.88 -7.13 -12.62
N VAL A 78 -13.23 -8.20 -12.15
CA VAL A 78 -12.49 -9.15 -13.01
C VAL A 78 -13.40 -9.80 -14.04
N GLU A 79 -14.53 -10.39 -13.61
CA GLU A 79 -15.49 -11.02 -14.53
C GLU A 79 -16.08 -10.02 -15.53
N ARG A 80 -16.44 -8.83 -15.07
CA ARG A 80 -17.01 -7.78 -15.93
C ARG A 80 -16.01 -7.34 -17.00
N THR A 81 -14.76 -7.09 -16.62
CA THR A 81 -13.69 -6.75 -17.56
C THR A 81 -13.35 -7.93 -18.47
N GLY A 82 -13.38 -9.16 -17.95
CA GLY A 82 -13.12 -10.37 -18.75
C GLY A 82 -14.09 -10.53 -19.93
N ARG A 83 -15.36 -10.11 -19.78
CA ARG A 83 -16.35 -10.10 -20.88
C ARG A 83 -16.01 -9.13 -22.02
N CYS A 84 -15.06 -8.22 -21.83
CA CYS A 84 -14.56 -7.35 -22.89
C CYS A 84 -13.51 -8.02 -23.77
N PHE A 85 -12.99 -9.19 -23.36
CA PHE A 85 -12.00 -9.95 -24.11
C PHE A 85 -12.65 -11.11 -24.86
N ALA A 86 -12.14 -11.40 -26.05
CA ALA A 86 -12.41 -12.62 -26.77
C ALA A 86 -11.70 -13.82 -26.09
N PRO A 87 -12.12 -15.06 -26.40
CA PRO A 87 -11.50 -16.26 -25.84
C PRO A 87 -10.00 -16.41 -26.14
N ASP A 88 -9.52 -15.76 -27.20
CA ASP A 88 -8.10 -15.72 -27.60
C ASP A 88 -7.29 -14.63 -26.86
N GLY A 89 -7.93 -13.85 -25.98
CA GLY A 89 -7.28 -12.80 -25.20
C GLY A 89 -7.23 -11.43 -25.89
N ARG A 90 -7.86 -11.27 -27.06
CA ARG A 90 -7.99 -9.95 -27.70
C ARG A 90 -9.06 -9.10 -27.06
N LEU A 91 -8.83 -7.80 -26.96
CA LEU A 91 -9.84 -6.87 -26.45
C LEU A 91 -10.84 -6.53 -27.55
N MET A 92 -12.07 -7.04 -27.41
CA MET A 92 -13.18 -6.83 -28.35
C MET A 92 -13.94 -5.51 -28.11
N ARG A 93 -13.90 -5.01 -26.88
CA ARG A 93 -14.64 -3.80 -26.49
C ARG A 93 -13.88 -3.03 -25.42
N TRP A 94 -13.75 -1.74 -25.61
CA TRP A 94 -13.20 -0.86 -24.57
C TRP A 94 -14.18 -0.67 -23.40
N PRO A 95 -13.80 -0.94 -22.14
CA PRO A 95 -14.67 -0.72 -20.98
C PRO A 95 -14.99 0.77 -20.76
N ALA A 96 -16.21 1.08 -20.29
CA ALA A 96 -16.63 2.46 -20.04
C ALA A 96 -16.13 3.02 -18.68
N LYS A 97 -15.95 2.17 -17.67
CA LYS A 97 -15.53 2.58 -16.32
C LYS A 97 -14.01 2.61 -16.22
N ARG A 98 -13.46 3.67 -15.61
CA ARG A 98 -12.00 3.82 -15.44
C ARG A 98 -11.33 2.65 -14.70
N GLY A 99 -11.97 2.12 -13.65
CA GLY A 99 -11.43 0.95 -12.94
C GLY A 99 -11.29 -0.28 -13.85
N ASP A 100 -12.28 -0.51 -14.70
CA ASP A 100 -12.28 -1.63 -15.64
C ASP A 100 -11.28 -1.40 -16.79
N GLN A 101 -11.11 -0.15 -17.24
CA GLN A 101 -10.09 0.22 -18.24
C GLN A 101 -8.68 -0.08 -17.75
N VAL A 102 -8.38 0.24 -16.48
CA VAL A 102 -7.08 -0.09 -15.88
C VAL A 102 -6.87 -1.60 -15.84
N LEU A 103 -7.89 -2.39 -15.48
CA LEU A 103 -7.82 -3.85 -15.52
C LEU A 103 -7.62 -4.39 -16.94
N ALA A 104 -8.28 -3.81 -17.95
CA ALA A 104 -8.09 -4.19 -19.34
C ALA A 104 -6.67 -3.90 -19.83
N LEU A 105 -6.08 -2.76 -19.44
CA LEU A 105 -4.68 -2.44 -19.73
C LEU A 105 -3.72 -3.46 -19.12
N TRP A 106 -3.98 -3.91 -17.88
CA TRP A 106 -3.19 -4.99 -17.26
C TRP A 106 -3.31 -6.30 -18.04
N GLY A 107 -4.51 -6.64 -18.52
CA GLY A 107 -4.73 -7.79 -19.40
C GLY A 107 -3.92 -7.71 -20.69
N LEU A 108 -3.92 -6.56 -21.36
CA LEU A 108 -3.11 -6.33 -22.57
C LEU A 108 -1.60 -6.39 -22.27
N TRP A 109 -1.15 -5.76 -21.17
CA TRP A 109 0.25 -5.78 -20.77
C TRP A 109 0.75 -7.21 -20.51
N SER A 110 -0.07 -8.05 -19.87
CA SER A 110 0.32 -9.43 -19.54
C SER A 110 0.67 -10.30 -20.75
N GLN A 111 0.23 -9.90 -21.96
CA GLN A 111 0.51 -10.58 -23.22
C GLN A 111 1.80 -10.09 -23.89
N LEU A 112 2.40 -9.00 -23.40
CA LEU A 112 3.64 -8.47 -23.95
C LEU A 112 4.82 -9.39 -23.58
N PRO A 113 5.73 -9.68 -24.53
CA PRO A 113 6.95 -10.44 -24.24
C PRO A 113 7.77 -9.79 -23.12
N PRO A 114 8.15 -10.55 -22.06
CA PRO A 114 8.94 -10.00 -20.98
C PRO A 114 10.36 -9.70 -21.45
N ARG A 115 10.94 -8.60 -20.94
CA ARG A 115 12.35 -8.21 -21.16
C ARG A 115 12.72 -7.95 -22.63
N GLN A 116 11.73 -7.67 -23.47
CA GLN A 116 11.96 -7.23 -24.84
C GLN A 116 11.96 -5.71 -24.94
N MET A 117 12.91 -5.15 -25.69
CA MET A 117 12.87 -3.75 -26.07
C MET A 117 12.04 -3.61 -27.35
N PHE A 118 11.16 -2.62 -27.36
CA PHE A 118 10.34 -2.28 -28.52
C PHE A 118 10.64 -0.84 -28.93
N THR A 119 10.74 -0.60 -30.22
CA THR A 119 10.53 0.73 -30.80
C THR A 119 9.05 1.08 -30.71
N GLU A 120 8.73 2.37 -30.85
CA GLU A 120 7.35 2.86 -30.86
C GLU A 120 6.47 2.17 -31.90
N ARG A 121 7.04 1.88 -33.08
CA ARG A 121 6.33 1.18 -34.16
C ARG A 121 6.05 -0.27 -33.78
N GLU A 122 7.04 -0.98 -33.27
CA GLU A 122 6.89 -2.41 -32.92
C GLU A 122 5.85 -2.60 -31.80
N ILE A 123 5.89 -1.78 -30.74
CA ILE A 123 4.88 -1.88 -29.68
C ILE A 123 3.49 -1.53 -30.20
N SER A 124 3.37 -0.56 -31.11
CA SER A 124 2.09 -0.20 -31.74
C SER A 124 1.52 -1.33 -32.59
N GLU A 125 2.38 -2.07 -33.31
CA GLU A 125 1.99 -3.24 -34.10
C GLU A 125 1.55 -4.40 -33.20
N VAL A 126 2.29 -4.67 -32.11
CA VAL A 126 1.89 -5.68 -31.12
C VAL A 126 0.54 -5.32 -30.51
N LEU A 127 0.38 -4.10 -30.01
CA LEU A 127 -0.87 -3.67 -29.39
C LEU A 127 -2.05 -3.80 -30.36
N ARG A 128 -1.88 -3.45 -31.64
CA ARG A 128 -2.91 -3.62 -32.68
C ARG A 128 -3.32 -5.07 -32.90
N GLY A 129 -2.44 -6.04 -32.66
CA GLY A 129 -2.80 -7.47 -32.69
C GLY A 129 -3.56 -7.96 -31.46
N LEU A 130 -3.59 -7.16 -30.37
CA LEU A 130 -4.22 -7.49 -29.10
C LEU A 130 -5.62 -6.87 -28.92
N HIS A 131 -6.11 -6.10 -29.90
CA HIS A 131 -7.46 -5.54 -29.90
C HIS A 131 -8.02 -5.48 -31.31
N ASP A 132 -9.35 -5.58 -31.41
CA ASP A 132 -10.10 -5.43 -32.66
C ASP A 132 -10.79 -4.06 -32.75
#